data_AF-A0A1F6CTK6-F1
#
_entry.id   AF-A0A1F6CTK6-F1
#
_cell.length_a   1.000
_cell.length_b   1.000
_cell.length_c   1.000
_cell.angle_alpha   90.00
_cell.angle_beta   90.00
_cell.angle_gamma   90.00
#
_symmetry.space_group_name_H-M   'P 1'
#
loop_
_entity.id
_entity.type
_entity.pdbx_description
1 polymer ?
#
loop_
_entity_poly.entity_id
_entity_poly.type
_entity_poly.pdbx_seq_one_letter_code
_entity_poly.pdbx_strand_id
1 'polypeptide(L)' 'MRFIAYVAKPYSISFLMRPNLTDESDNMFVDLAFASNSRFLITSNVTDFTRQAELKFNSFGVITPGQFVKLWRRNHE' A
#
# COMPACT_ATOMS: atom_id res chain seq x y z
N MET A 1 10.71 -18.80 -4.01
CA MET A 1 10.84 -17.83 -2.90
C MET A 1 9.58 -17.94 -2.05
N ARG A 2 9.67 -18.32 -0.77
CA ARG A 2 8.48 -18.77 -0.04
C ARG A 2 7.71 -17.64 0.65
N PHE A 3 8.33 -16.55 1.12
CA PHE A 3 7.64 -15.34 1.60
C PHE A 3 8.54 -14.10 1.48
N ILE A 4 7.96 -12.90 1.26
CA ILE A 4 8.68 -11.60 1.17
C ILE A 4 8.64 -10.84 2.51
N ALA A 5 7.77 -11.22 3.44
CA ALA A 5 7.66 -10.59 4.77
C ALA A 5 7.92 -11.61 5.88
N TYR A 6 8.81 -11.24 6.83
CA TYR A 6 9.19 -12.05 8.00
C TYR A 6 8.76 -11.41 9.33
N VAL A 7 8.48 -10.09 9.34
CA VAL A 7 8.11 -9.32 10.54
C VAL A 7 6.97 -8.35 10.17
N ALA A 8 5.98 -8.22 11.04
CA ALA A 8 4.88 -7.26 10.91
C ALA A 8 4.56 -6.62 12.26
N LYS A 9 4.07 -5.37 12.23
CA LYS A 9 3.51 -4.67 13.40
C LYS A 9 2.02 -4.41 13.15
N PRO A 10 1.13 -4.83 14.06
CA PRO A 10 -0.30 -4.57 13.90
C PRO A 10 -0.59 -3.07 14.08
N TYR A 11 -1.55 -2.57 13.31
CA TYR A 11 -2.10 -1.21 13.44
C TYR A 11 -3.63 -1.28 13.42
N SER A 12 -4.26 -0.45 14.25
CA SER A 12 -5.70 -0.27 14.24
C SER A 12 -6.09 0.80 13.23
N ILE A 13 -7.20 0.58 12.53
CA ILE A 13 -7.79 1.52 11.58
C ILE A 13 -9.21 1.88 12.02
N SER A 14 -9.62 3.11 11.73
CA SER A 14 -10.93 3.64 12.14
C SER A 14 -11.92 3.73 10.98
N PHE A 15 -11.53 3.33 9.77
CA PHE A 15 -12.33 3.40 8.53
C PHE A 15 -12.93 4.78 8.26
N LEU A 16 -12.24 5.83 8.70
CA LEU A 16 -12.71 7.22 8.57
C LEU A 16 -12.39 7.80 7.19
N MET A 17 -11.32 7.33 6.56
CA MET A 17 -10.94 7.78 5.23
C MET A 17 -11.83 7.10 4.17
N ARG A 18 -12.45 7.90 3.30
CA ARG A 18 -13.20 7.46 2.12
C ARG A 18 -12.48 7.88 0.84
N PRO A 19 -11.45 7.13 0.43
CA PRO A 19 -10.78 7.42 -0.83
C PRO A 19 -11.64 7.10 -2.05
N ASN A 20 -12.79 6.42 -1.85
CA ASN A 20 -13.77 6.07 -2.88
C ASN A 20 -13.11 5.28 -4.03
N LEU A 21 -12.30 4.26 -3.68
CA LEU A 21 -11.75 3.34 -4.67
C LEU A 21 -12.88 2.60 -5.40
N THR A 22 -12.59 2.11 -6.61
CA THR A 22 -13.56 1.34 -7.38
C THR A 22 -14.04 0.09 -6.63
N ASP A 23 -13.15 -0.56 -5.87
CA ASP A 23 -13.51 -1.61 -4.92
C ASP A 23 -13.53 -1.03 -3.50
N GLU A 24 -14.72 -0.93 -2.92
CA GLU A 24 -14.92 -0.41 -1.56
C GLU A 24 -14.20 -1.24 -0.49
N SER A 25 -13.98 -2.54 -0.74
CA SER A 25 -13.26 -3.38 0.20
C SER A 25 -11.77 -3.02 0.28
N ASP A 26 -11.20 -2.45 -0.79
CA ASP A 26 -9.80 -2.04 -0.84
C ASP A 26 -9.52 -0.75 -0.05
N ASN A 27 -10.56 0.03 0.29
CA ASN A 27 -10.44 1.24 1.10
C ASN A 27 -9.76 0.97 2.46
N MET A 28 -9.89 -0.24 3.01
CA MET A 28 -9.26 -0.62 4.27
C MET A 28 -7.73 -0.64 4.20
N PHE A 29 -7.17 -1.04 3.05
CA PHE A 29 -5.71 -1.12 2.87
C PHE A 29 -5.09 0.26 2.78
N VAL A 30 -5.82 1.22 2.19
CA VAL A 30 -5.44 2.63 2.18
C VAL A 30 -5.44 3.21 3.59
N ASP A 31 -6.51 2.99 4.35
CA ASP A 31 -6.61 3.49 5.74
C ASP A 31 -5.50 2.89 6.61
N LEU A 32 -5.18 1.61 6.42
CA LEU A 32 -4.08 0.94 7.10
C LEU A 32 -2.71 1.50 6.70
N ALA A 33 -2.46 1.70 5.41
CA ALA A 33 -1.21 2.28 4.93
C ALA A 33 -1.00 3.68 5.52
N PHE A 34 -2.07 4.48 5.64
CA PHE A 34 -2.04 5.78 6.27
C PHE A 34 -1.80 5.70 7.79
N ALA A 35 -2.61 4.91 8.52
CA ALA A 35 -2.51 4.76 9.98
C ALA A 35 -1.16 4.20 10.45
N SER A 36 -0.56 3.32 9.63
CA SER A 36 0.77 2.76 9.89
C SER A 36 1.93 3.65 9.46
N ASN A 37 1.65 4.79 8.80
CA ASN A 37 2.65 5.63 8.12
C ASN A 37 3.55 4.80 7.19
N SER A 38 2.95 3.84 6.47
CA SER A 38 3.67 2.98 5.55
C SER A 38 4.24 3.80 4.40
N ARG A 39 5.48 3.53 4.00
CA ARG A 39 6.05 4.17 2.81
C ARG A 39 5.46 3.61 1.51
N PHE A 40 5.07 2.34 1.53
CA PHE A 40 4.56 1.65 0.34
C PHE A 40 3.39 0.72 0.65
N LEU A 41 2.40 0.69 -0.24
CA LEU A 41 1.43 -0.39 -0.37
C LEU A 41 1.90 -1.31 -1.52
N ILE A 42 2.24 -2.56 -1.19
CA ILE A 42 2.81 -3.50 -2.17
C ILE A 42 1.71 -4.45 -2.66
N THR A 43 1.34 -4.34 -3.93
CA THR A 43 0.28 -5.17 -4.54
C THR A 43 0.52 -5.37 -6.03
N SER A 44 0.01 -6.47 -6.60
CA SER A 44 -0.02 -6.68 -8.05
C SER A 44 -1.14 -5.89 -8.74
N ASN A 45 -2.17 -5.49 -7.98
CA ASN A 45 -3.37 -4.82 -8.50
C ASN A 45 -3.25 -3.28 -8.41
N VAL A 46 -2.13 -2.73 -8.86
CA VAL A 46 -1.81 -1.29 -8.68
C VAL A 46 -2.89 -0.37 -9.28
N THR A 47 -3.55 -0.80 -10.36
CA THR A 47 -4.60 -0.03 -11.03
C THR A 47 -5.77 0.29 -10.12
N ASP A 48 -6.13 -0.64 -9.23
CA ASP A 48 -7.33 -0.54 -8.40
C ASP A 48 -7.16 0.52 -7.31
N PHE A 49 -5.92 0.79 -6.92
CA PHE A 49 -5.54 1.81 -5.94
C PHE A 49 -5.13 3.15 -6.55
N THR A 50 -5.01 3.23 -7.89
CA THR A 50 -4.54 4.45 -8.59
C THR A 50 -5.62 5.06 -9.48
N ARG A 51 -6.57 4.26 -9.94
CA ARG A 51 -7.73 4.72 -10.69
C ARG A 51 -8.78 5.24 -9.71
N GLN A 52 -9.30 6.45 -9.98
CA GLN A 52 -10.46 7.03 -9.27
C GLN A 52 -10.31 7.30 -7.77
N ALA A 53 -9.12 7.13 -7.18
CA ALA A 53 -8.87 7.64 -5.83
C ALA A 53 -9.04 9.16 -5.83
N GLU A 54 -10.13 9.66 -5.22
CA GLU A 54 -10.39 11.09 -5.09
C GLU A 54 -9.32 11.75 -4.20
N LEU A 55 -8.79 10.97 -3.26
CA LEU A 55 -7.61 11.30 -2.47
C LEU A 55 -6.34 10.85 -3.21
N LYS A 56 -5.57 11.82 -3.70
CA LYS A 56 -4.19 11.55 -4.14
C LYS A 56 -3.36 11.14 -2.92
N PHE A 57 -2.98 9.87 -2.85
CA PHE A 57 -2.13 9.33 -1.79
C PHE A 57 -0.70 9.86 -1.91
N ASN A 58 -0.44 11.06 -1.41
CA ASN A 58 0.91 11.62 -1.36
C ASN A 58 1.75 11.04 -0.20
N SER A 59 1.12 10.33 0.74
CA SER A 59 1.78 9.78 1.94
C SER A 59 2.49 8.46 1.70
N PHE A 60 2.06 7.65 0.72
CA PHE A 60 2.64 6.34 0.44
C PHE A 60 2.58 5.99 -1.06
N GLY A 61 3.56 5.23 -1.55
CA GLY A 61 3.59 4.76 -2.93
C GLY A 61 2.89 3.42 -3.11
N VAL A 62 2.10 3.25 -4.16
CA VAL A 62 1.55 1.94 -4.55
C VAL A 62 2.48 1.31 -5.59
N ILE A 63 3.06 0.15 -5.28
CA ILE A 63 4.07 -0.50 -6.13
C ILE A 63 3.84 -2.01 -6.22
N THR A 64 4.34 -2.62 -7.30
CA THR A 64 4.37 -4.08 -7.44
C THR A 64 5.47 -4.71 -6.59
N PRO A 65 5.35 -6.01 -6.23
CA PRO A 65 6.44 -6.74 -5.57
C PRO A 65 7.77 -6.67 -6.34
N GLY A 66 7.71 -6.76 -7.67
CA GLY A 66 8.91 -6.66 -8.52
C GLY A 66 9.57 -5.29 -8.47
N GLN A 67 8.79 -4.20 -8.41
CA GLN A 67 9.31 -2.85 -8.21
C GLN A 67 9.94 -2.69 -6.82
N PHE A 68 9.29 -3.23 -5.78
CA PHE A 68 9.82 -3.18 -4.42
C PHE A 68 11.18 -3.85 -4.32
N VAL A 69 11.35 -5.06 -4.86
CA VAL A 69 12.65 -5.76 -4.86
C VAL A 69 13.71 -4.94 -5.60
N LYS A 70 13.39 -4.35 -6.76
CA LYS A 70 14.33 -3.48 -7.49
C LYS A 70 14.70 -2.22 -6.71
N LEU A 71 13.78 -1.64 -5.93
CA LEU A 71 14.05 -0.48 -5.07
C LEU A 71 14.91 -0.87 -3.86
N TRP A 72 14.61 -2.01 -3.23
CA TRP A 72 15.35 -2.50 -2.09
C TRP A 72 16.81 -2.78 -2.44
N ARG A 73 17.05 -3.51 -3.54
CA ARG A 73 18.41 -3.84 -4.02
C ARG A 73 19.24 -2.59 -4.28
N ARG A 74 18.69 -1.60 -4.97
CA ARG A 74 19.39 -0.32 -5.25
C ARG A 74 19.90 0.42 -4.01
N ASN A 75 19.33 0.17 -2.83
CA ASN A 75 19.70 0.85 -1.60
C ASN A 75 20.56 -0.02 -0.65
N HIS A 76 20.72 -1.31 -0.92
CA HIS A 76 21.33 -2.27 0.01
C HIS A 76 22.33 -3.25 -0.64
N GLU A 77 22.40 -3.26 -1.97
CA GLU A 77 23.43 -3.94 -2.79
C GLU A 77 24.26 -2.86 -3.50
#